data_AF-A0A4Q5PHK5-F1
#
_entry.id   AF-A0A4Q5PHK5-F1
#
_cell.length_a   1.000
_cell.length_b   1.000
_cell.length_c   1.000
_cell.angle_alpha   90.00
_cell.angle_beta   90.00
_cell.angle_gamma   90.00
#
_symmetry.space_group_name_H-M   'P 1'
#
loop_
_entity.id
_entity.type
_entity.pdbx_description
1 polymer ?
#
loop_
_entity_poly.entity_id
_entity_poly.type
_entity_poly.pdbx_seq_one_letter_code
_entity_poly.pdbx_strand_id
1 'polypeptide(L)' 'MSESFAALFEESLERQEMRTGEVITAEVVRIEHSFVVVNAGLKSEAYVPIEEFKND' A
#
# COMPACT_ATOMS: atom_id res chain seq x y z
N MET A 1 -16.80 29.34 13.76
CA MET A 1 -17.41 28.02 13.43
C MET A 1 -17.07 27.57 12.00
N SER A 2 -15.99 28.06 11.39
CA SER A 2 -15.52 27.69 10.03
C SER A 2 -14.14 27.02 10.03
N GLU A 3 -13.48 26.92 11.19
CA GLU A 3 -12.11 26.40 11.32
C GLU A 3 -12.05 24.87 11.49
N SER A 4 -13.20 24.19 11.56
CA SER A 4 -13.26 22.75 11.78
C SER A 4 -12.98 21.94 10.51
N PHE A 5 -13.43 22.39 9.33
CA PHE A 5 -13.23 21.59 8.10
C PHE A 5 -11.78 21.65 7.61
N ALA A 6 -11.18 22.85 7.60
CA ALA A 6 -9.78 23.01 7.18
C ALA A 6 -8.84 22.19 8.08
N ALA A 7 -8.99 22.29 9.41
CA ALA A 7 -8.19 21.53 10.35
C ALA A 7 -8.40 20.01 10.25
N LEU A 8 -9.66 19.54 10.11
CA LEU A 8 -9.94 18.11 9.94
C LEU A 8 -9.47 17.57 8.58
N PHE A 9 -9.50 18.38 7.54
CA PHE A 9 -9.02 18.02 6.20
C PHE A 9 -7.48 17.92 6.17
N GLU A 10 -6.80 18.84 6.84
CA GLU A 10 -5.35 18.82 7.02
C GLU A 10 -4.90 17.60 7.85
N GLU A 11 -5.62 17.28 8.94
CA GLU A 11 -5.35 16.07 9.73
C GLU A 11 -5.59 14.77 8.92
N SER A 12 -6.58 14.78 8.01
CA SER A 12 -6.83 13.64 7.12
C SER A 12 -5.75 13.48 6.06
N LEU A 13 -5.15 14.58 5.58
CA LEU A 13 -4.04 14.56 4.61
C LEU A 13 -2.74 14.09 5.26
N GLU A 14 -2.43 14.54 6.48
CA GLU A 14 -1.26 14.09 7.25
C GLU A 14 -1.34 12.60 7.61
N ARG A 15 -2.53 12.07 7.92
CA ARG A 15 -2.72 10.61 8.09
C ARG A 15 -2.62 9.82 6.79
N GLN A 16 -2.80 10.48 5.65
CA GLN A 16 -2.68 9.89 4.33
C GLN A 16 -1.27 9.96 3.75
N GLU A 17 -0.31 10.51 4.51
CA GLU A 17 1.10 10.35 4.19
C GLU A 17 1.44 8.88 4.26
N MET A 18 1.37 8.21 3.11
CA MET A 18 2.09 6.99 2.85
C MET A 18 3.54 7.27 3.21
N ARG A 19 3.94 6.90 4.43
CA ARG A 19 5.33 6.99 4.86
C ARG A 19 6.09 6.05 3.95
N THR A 20 6.97 6.60 3.12
CA THR A 20 7.86 5.81 2.27
C THR A 20 8.63 4.84 3.17
N GLY A 21 8.37 3.53 3.03
CA GLY A 21 8.95 2.48 3.88
C GLY A 21 8.01 1.88 4.93
N GLU A 22 6.72 2.24 4.95
CA GLU A 22 5.73 1.54 5.78
C GLU A 22 5.41 0.15 5.20
N VAL A 23 5.50 -0.89 6.05
CA VAL A 23 5.15 -2.26 5.67
C VAL A 23 3.63 -2.41 5.77
N ILE A 24 2.99 -2.64 4.63
CA ILE A 24 1.55 -2.85 4.54
C ILE A 24 1.23 -4.32 4.23
N THR A 25 0.09 -4.80 4.70
CA THR A 25 -0.40 -6.15 4.36
C THR A 25 -1.06 -6.13 3.00
N ALA A 26 -0.76 -7.13 2.16
CA ALA A 26 -1.31 -7.27 0.82
C ALA A 26 -1.83 -8.68 0.59
N GLU A 27 -2.83 -8.81 -0.29
CA GLU A 27 -3.40 -10.09 -0.71
C GLU A 27 -2.77 -10.53 -2.04
N VAL A 28 -2.46 -11.83 -2.15
CA VAL A 28 -1.94 -12.41 -3.40
C VAL A 28 -3.11 -12.69 -4.33
N VAL A 29 -3.17 -11.95 -5.45
CA VAL A 29 -4.26 -12.09 -6.44
C VAL A 29 -3.89 -13.13 -7.50
N ARG A 30 -2.62 -13.16 -7.92
CA ARG A 30 -2.12 -14.07 -8.95
C ARG A 30 -0.66 -14.44 -8.71
N ILE A 31 -0.32 -15.68 -9.02
CA ILE A 31 1.05 -16.20 -9.02
C ILE A 31 1.40 -16.63 -10.44
N GLU A 32 2.47 -16.07 -10.99
CA GLU A 32 3.06 -16.49 -12.28
C GLU A 32 4.42 -17.17 -12.05
N HIS A 33 5.02 -17.71 -13.12
CA HIS A 33 6.30 -18.43 -13.02
C HIS A 33 7.47 -17.56 -12.55
N SER A 34 7.43 -16.24 -12.78
CA SER A 34 8.53 -15.32 -12.42
C SER A 34 8.11 -14.24 -11.43
N PHE A 35 6.82 -13.88 -11.38
CA PHE A 35 6.31 -12.79 -10.56
C PHE A 35 5.04 -13.19 -9.83
N VAL A 36 4.86 -12.63 -8.64
CA VAL A 36 3.64 -12.68 -7.84
C VAL A 36 3.00 -11.30 -7.88
N VAL A 37 1.73 -11.25 -8.24
CA VAL A 37 0.93 -10.02 -8.27
C VAL A 37 0.21 -9.90 -6.94
N VAL A 38 0.50 -8.84 -6.20
CA VAL A 38 -0.10 -8.55 -4.90
C VAL A 38 -0.92 -7.26 -4.95
N ASN A 39 -2.06 -7.28 -4.27
CA ASN A 39 -2.93 -6.13 -4.11
C ASN A 39 -2.95 -5.70 -2.64
N ALA A 40 -2.44 -4.50 -2.38
CA ALA A 40 -2.40 -3.92 -1.03
C ALA A 40 -3.55 -2.94 -0.74
N GLY A 41 -4.63 -2.97 -1.54
CA GLY A 41 -5.73 -2.01 -1.46
C GLY A 41 -5.39 -0.62 -2.01
N LEU A 42 -4.33 -0.51 -2.80
CA LEU A 42 -3.86 0.74 -3.41
C LEU A 42 -4.32 0.87 -4.87
N LYS A 43 -4.06 2.04 -5.47
CA LYS A 43 -4.43 2.34 -6.87
C LYS A 43 -3.75 1.43 -7.91
N SER A 44 -2.65 0.78 -7.54
CA SER A 44 -1.86 -0.06 -8.44
C SER A 44 -1.55 -1.40 -7.78
N GLU A 45 -1.58 -2.47 -8.56
CA GLU A 45 -1.07 -3.78 -8.18
C GLU A 45 0.47 -3.76 -8.18
N ALA A 46 1.08 -4.51 -7.26
CA ALA A 46 2.53 -4.64 -7.19
C ALA A 46 2.97 -5.99 -7.75
N TYR A 47 4.07 -5.97 -8.51
CA TYR A 47 4.72 -7.15 -9.06
C TYR A 47 5.97 -7.42 -8.23
N VAL A 48 5.98 -8.56 -7.54
CA VAL A 48 7.09 -8.97 -6.70
C VAL A 48 7.71 -10.24 -7.29
N PRO A 49 9.03 -10.32 -7.51
CA PRO A 49 9.68 -11.53 -8.00
C PRO A 49 9.37 -12.74 -7.10
N ILE A 50 9.11 -13.91 -7.69
CA ILE A 50 8.79 -15.12 -6.91
C ILE A 50 9.94 -15.55 -5.99
N GLU A 51 11.18 -15.14 -6.29
CA GLU A 51 12.35 -15.43 -5.48
C GLU A 51 12.27 -14.80 -4.08
N GLU A 52 11.63 -13.63 -3.95
CA GLU A 52 11.41 -12.96 -2.65
C GLU A 52 10.42 -13.72 -1.75
N PHE A 53 9.64 -14.65 -2.30
CA PHE A 53 8.71 -15.50 -1.55
C PHE A 53 9.30 -16.87 -1.22
N LYS A 54 10.47 -17.21 -1.76
CA LYS A 54 11.16 -18.44 -1.35
C LYS A 54 11.85 -18.15 -0.03
N ASN A 55 11.52 -18.93 1.00
CA ASN A 55 12.37 -18.99 2.19
C ASN A 55 13.71 -19.62 1.79
N ASP A 56 14.80 -19.06 2.29
CA ASP A 56 16.12 -19.73 2.29
C ASP A 56 16.03 -21.07 3.06
#